data_AF-A0A4V6NQ26-F1
#
_entry.id   AF-A0A4V6NQ26-F1
#
_cell.length_a   1.000
_cell.length_b   1.000
_cell.length_c   1.000
_cell.angle_alpha   90.00
_cell.angle_beta   90.00
_cell.angle_gamma   90.00
#
_symmetry.space_group_name_H-M   'P 1'
#
loop_
_entity.id
_entity.type
_entity.pdbx_description
1 polymer ?
#
loop_
_entity_poly.entity_id
_entity_poly.type
_entity_poly.pdbx_seq_one_letter_code
_entity_poly.pdbx_strand_id
1 'polypeptide(L)'
;MNHVLESTMYDVAQLFLLPTLALIALLFLYAFWALGEFATLAWQRRRGGGRPLLAADRAAGGLSDDALDLHAHRMLETQRIASRVTPMLGLVATMIPMGPALKSLSDGNLAQVSQNLTVAFSAVILALIAASITFWVVNVRRRWLAEELVEITAARGKAAA
;
A
#
# COMPACT_ATOMS: atom_id res chain seq x y z
N MET A 1 -9.48 -29.81 -27.53
CA MET A 1 -8.78 -29.79 -26.23
C MET A 1 -8.34 -28.38 -25.84
N ASN A 2 -7.83 -27.56 -26.77
CA ASN A 2 -7.47 -26.16 -26.51
C ASN A 2 -8.64 -25.28 -26.04
N HIS A 3 -9.84 -25.45 -26.63
CA HIS A 3 -11.00 -24.60 -26.32
C HIS A 3 -11.53 -24.74 -24.88
N VAL A 4 -11.38 -25.92 -24.26
CA VAL A 4 -11.76 -26.16 -22.85
C VAL A 4 -10.74 -25.52 -21.91
N LEU A 5 -9.47 -25.55 -22.29
CA LEU A 5 -8.38 -24.90 -21.56
C LEU A 5 -8.56 -23.37 -21.58
N GLU A 6 -8.86 -22.80 -22.75
CA GLU A 6 -9.12 -21.37 -22.94
C GLU A 6 -10.35 -20.90 -22.13
N SER A 7 -11.46 -21.63 -22.15
CA SER A 7 -12.66 -21.27 -21.38
C SER A 7 -12.41 -21.37 -19.87
N THR A 8 -11.71 -22.42 -19.43
CA THR A 8 -11.38 -22.59 -18.01
C THR A 8 -10.45 -21.48 -17.50
N MET A 9 -9.44 -21.08 -18.29
CA MET A 9 -8.56 -19.98 -17.92
C MET A 9 -9.31 -18.64 -17.84
N TYR A 10 -10.25 -18.40 -18.75
CA TYR A 10 -11.11 -17.22 -18.73
C TYR A 10 -11.97 -17.16 -17.47
N ASP A 11 -12.68 -18.25 -17.16
CA ASP A 11 -13.59 -18.31 -16.01
C ASP A 11 -12.81 -18.14 -14.69
N VAL A 12 -11.64 -18.78 -14.60
CA VAL A 12 -10.74 -18.64 -13.45
C VAL A 12 -10.27 -17.19 -13.31
N ALA A 13 -9.79 -16.55 -14.38
CA ALA A 13 -9.34 -15.16 -14.33
C ALA A 13 -10.48 -14.22 -13.91
N GLN A 14 -11.69 -14.43 -14.41
CA GLN A 14 -12.85 -13.62 -14.09
C GLN A 14 -13.28 -13.76 -12.62
N LEU A 15 -13.13 -14.96 -12.03
CA LEU A 15 -13.34 -15.19 -10.60
C LEU A 15 -12.42 -14.31 -9.73
N PHE A 16 -11.21 -14.00 -10.22
CA PHE A 16 -10.27 -13.11 -9.52
C PHE A 16 -10.57 -11.61 -9.68
N LEU A 17 -11.52 -11.20 -10.54
CA LEU A 17 -11.83 -9.78 -10.71
C LEU A 17 -12.43 -9.17 -9.45
N LEU A 18 -13.47 -9.79 -8.90
CA LEU A 18 -14.16 -9.33 -7.69
C LEU A 18 -13.21 -9.20 -6.48
N PRO A 19 -12.40 -10.21 -6.11
CA PRO A 19 -11.46 -10.07 -5.00
C PRO A 19 -10.39 -9.02 -5.28
N THR A 20 -9.95 -8.84 -6.54
CA THR A 20 -9.01 -7.77 -6.90
C THR A 20 -9.62 -6.39 -6.67
N LEU A 21 -10.86 -6.16 -7.13
CA LEU A 21 -11.57 -4.90 -6.92
C LEU A 21 -11.84 -4.63 -5.43
N ALA A 22 -12.24 -5.66 -4.67
CA ALA A 22 -12.45 -5.56 -3.23
C ALA A 22 -11.15 -5.19 -2.49
N LEU A 23 -10.02 -5.80 -2.89
CA LEU A 23 -8.71 -5.52 -2.31
C LEU A 23 -8.24 -4.09 -2.65
N ILE A 24 -8.47 -3.61 -3.88
CA ILE A 24 -8.21 -2.22 -4.26
C ILE A 24 -9.05 -1.26 -3.41
N ALA A 25 -10.34 -1.53 -3.22
CA ALA A 25 -11.22 -0.70 -2.39
C ALA A 25 -10.75 -0.68 -0.93
N LEU A 26 -10.37 -1.83 -0.37
CA LEU A 26 -9.82 -1.94 0.98
C LEU A 26 -8.51 -1.15 1.13
N LEU A 27 -7.58 -1.29 0.19
CA LEU A 27 -6.31 -0.58 0.19
C LEU A 27 -6.50 0.94 0.00
N PHE A 28 -7.50 1.35 -0.76
CA PHE A 28 -7.89 2.75 -0.89
C PHE A 28 -8.37 3.32 0.45
N LEU A 29 -9.28 2.64 1.15
CA LEU A 29 -9.72 3.06 2.49
C LEU A 29 -8.55 3.07 3.49
N TYR A 30 -7.70 2.04 3.46
CA TYR A 30 -6.49 1.98 4.27
C TYR A 30 -5.53 3.16 4.00
N ALA A 31 -5.39 3.60 2.75
CA ALA A 31 -4.54 4.73 2.41
C ALA A 31 -5.00 6.04 3.09
N PHE A 32 -6.32 6.30 3.13
CA PHE A 32 -6.86 7.46 3.86
C PHE A 32 -6.68 7.33 5.37
N TRP A 33 -6.88 6.13 5.91
CA TRP A 33 -6.63 5.87 7.33
C TRP A 33 -5.16 6.10 7.70
N ALA A 34 -4.22 5.58 6.91
CA ALA A 34 -2.78 5.79 7.06
C ALA A 34 -2.38 7.27 6.93
N LEU A 35 -3.03 8.02 6.02
CA LEU A 35 -2.84 9.45 5.88
C LEU A 35 -3.32 10.23 7.11
N GLY A 36 -4.44 9.81 7.70
CA GLY A 36 -4.97 10.36 8.95
C GLY A 36 -4.01 10.12 10.12
N GLU A 37 -3.55 8.89 10.33
CA GLU A 37 -2.53 8.56 11.34
C GLU A 37 -1.28 9.43 11.14
N PHE A 38 -0.79 9.52 9.90
CA PHE A 38 0.34 10.36 9.55
C PHE A 38 0.11 11.84 9.89
N ALA A 39 -1.06 12.40 9.57
CA ALA A 39 -1.37 13.79 9.88
C ALA A 39 -1.40 14.06 11.39
N THR A 40 -1.96 13.14 12.18
CA THR A 40 -1.95 13.26 13.64
C THR A 40 -0.53 13.19 14.21
N LEU A 41 0.31 12.27 13.72
CA LEU A 41 1.71 12.17 14.09
C LEU A 41 2.51 13.42 13.70
N ALA A 42 2.28 13.94 12.49
CA ALA A 42 2.90 15.17 12.00
C ALA A 42 2.57 16.36 12.92
N TRP A 43 1.31 16.47 13.33
CA TRP A 43 0.87 17.52 14.23
C TRP A 43 1.47 17.38 15.63
N GLN A 44 1.47 16.16 16.19
CA GLN A 44 2.09 15.90 17.48
C GLN A 44 3.60 16.20 17.45
N ARG A 45 4.30 15.87 16.35
CA ARG A 45 5.72 16.17 16.17
C ARG A 45 6.00 17.67 16.18
N ARG A 46 5.13 18.48 15.56
CA ARG A 46 5.21 19.96 15.65
C ARG A 46 5.00 20.50 17.06
N ARG A 47 4.28 19.78 17.92
CA ARG A 47 4.07 20.13 19.34
C ARG A 47 5.13 19.53 20.27
N GLY A 48 6.21 18.97 19.74
CA GLY A 48 7.30 18.37 20.52
C GLY A 48 7.08 16.91 20.94
N GLY A 49 5.98 16.29 20.52
CA GLY A 49 5.67 14.87 20.74
C GLY A 49 5.85 14.00 19.49
N GLY A 50 5.04 12.94 19.34
CA GLY A 50 4.93 12.17 18.08
C GLY A 50 6.21 11.44 17.66
N ARG A 51 6.97 10.94 18.64
CA ARG A 51 8.24 10.21 18.45
C ARG A 51 8.07 8.75 18.87
N PRO A 52 7.45 7.90 18.03
CA PRO A 52 7.03 6.56 18.41
C PRO A 52 8.20 5.63 18.70
N LEU A 53 9.36 5.81 18.04
CA LEU A 53 10.52 4.95 18.27
C LEU A 53 11.19 5.28 19.61
N LEU A 54 11.31 6.57 19.92
CA LEU A 54 11.76 7.02 21.25
C LEU A 54 10.83 6.57 22.38
N ALA A 55 9.52 6.52 22.13
CA ALA A 55 8.56 6.01 23.10
C ALA A 55 8.71 4.50 23.31
N ALA A 56 8.90 3.74 22.22
CA ALA A 56 9.15 2.30 22.28
C ALA A 56 10.46 1.97 23.02
N ASP A 57 11.53 2.72 22.76
CA ASP A 57 12.82 2.54 23.44
C ASP A 57 12.71 2.73 24.96
N ARG A 58 12.05 3.82 25.38
CA ARG A 58 11.82 4.11 26.80
C ARG A 58 10.93 3.07 27.47
N ALA A 59 9.88 2.60 26.79
CA ALA A 59 8.96 1.60 27.33
C ALA A 59 9.64 0.23 27.51
N ALA A 60 10.58 -0.12 26.64
CA ALA A 60 11.35 -1.36 26.72
C ALA A 60 12.57 -1.30 27.66
N GLY A 61 12.86 -0.13 28.26
CA GLY A 61 14.01 0.06 29.14
C GLY A 61 15.35 0.17 28.42
N GLY A 62 15.35 0.49 27.12
CA GLY A 62 16.55 0.57 26.28
C GLY A 62 16.71 -0.68 25.41
N LEU A 63 16.19 -0.62 24.18
CA LEU A 63 16.38 -1.68 23.17
C LEU A 63 17.83 -1.71 22.71
N SER A 64 18.35 -2.87 22.33
CA SER A 64 19.65 -2.92 21.61
C SER A 64 19.55 -2.18 20.27
N ASP A 65 20.68 -1.72 19.74
CA ASP A 65 20.71 -0.98 18.47
C ASP A 65 20.11 -1.81 17.32
N ASP A 66 20.42 -3.10 17.26
CA ASP A 66 19.80 -4.04 16.30
C ASP A 66 18.27 -4.16 16.48
N ALA A 67 17.78 -4.15 17.72
CA ALA A 67 16.35 -4.24 18.00
C ALA A 67 15.62 -2.95 17.66
N LEU A 68 16.26 -1.79 17.82
CA LEU A 68 15.74 -0.48 17.39
C LEU A 68 15.58 -0.42 15.88
N ASP A 69 16.60 -0.84 15.14
CA ASP A 69 16.56 -0.89 13.68
C ASP A 69 15.45 -1.83 13.18
N LEU A 70 15.36 -3.03 13.76
CA LEU A 70 14.29 -3.97 13.44
C LEU A 70 12.92 -3.38 13.72
N HIS A 71 12.74 -2.70 14.85
CA HIS A 71 11.46 -2.07 15.20
C HIS A 71 11.09 -0.96 14.21
N ALA A 72 12.03 -0.06 13.89
CA ALA A 72 11.82 1.00 12.91
C ALA A 72 11.44 0.45 11.52
N HIS A 73 12.07 -0.65 11.10
CA HIS A 73 11.71 -1.33 9.86
C HIS A 73 10.30 -1.92 9.89
N ARG A 74 9.92 -2.58 10.99
CA ARG A 74 8.60 -3.22 11.15
C ARG A 74 7.46 -2.21 11.12
N MET A 75 7.68 -1.02 11.68
CA MET A 75 6.68 0.07 11.68
C MET A 75 6.29 0.56 10.28
N LEU A 76 7.17 0.39 9.28
CA LEU A 76 6.92 0.83 7.90
C LEU A 76 6.44 -0.31 6.99
N GLU A 77 6.47 -1.55 7.45
CA GLU A 77 6.31 -2.74 6.63
C GLU A 77 4.96 -2.78 5.92
N THR A 78 3.86 -2.65 6.68
CA THR A 78 2.50 -2.70 6.12
C THR A 78 2.26 -1.61 5.09
N GLN A 79 2.68 -0.37 5.39
CA GLN A 79 2.53 0.75 4.47
C GLN A 79 3.39 0.57 3.21
N ARG A 80 4.61 0.02 3.35
CA ARG A 80 5.50 -0.27 2.21
C ARG A 80 4.96 -1.36 1.30
N ILE A 81 4.39 -2.43 1.87
CA ILE A 81 3.73 -3.50 1.11
C ILE A 81 2.54 -2.91 0.36
N ALA A 82 1.67 -2.15 1.05
CA ALA A 82 0.53 -1.49 0.43
C ALA A 82 0.96 -0.63 -0.77
N SER A 83 1.97 0.23 -0.64
CA SER A 83 2.45 1.09 -1.73
C SER A 83 2.93 0.34 -2.96
N ARG A 84 3.46 -0.88 -2.80
CA ARG A 84 4.01 -1.68 -3.90
C ARG A 84 2.98 -2.61 -4.53
N VAL A 85 2.13 -3.22 -3.71
CA VAL A 85 1.13 -4.20 -4.17
C VAL A 85 -0.07 -3.50 -4.82
N THR A 86 -0.46 -2.33 -4.34
CA THR A 86 -1.68 -1.65 -4.84
C THR A 86 -1.61 -1.35 -6.35
N PRO A 87 -0.51 -0.78 -6.91
CA PRO A 87 -0.40 -0.59 -8.36
C PRO A 87 -0.44 -1.90 -9.16
N MET A 88 0.15 -2.97 -8.63
CA MET A 88 0.14 -4.28 -9.28
C MET A 88 -1.28 -4.85 -9.37
N LEU A 89 -2.10 -4.67 -8.31
CA LEU A 89 -3.52 -5.01 -8.34
C LEU A 89 -4.29 -4.18 -9.37
N GLY A 90 -3.97 -2.88 -9.49
CA GLY A 90 -4.52 -2.02 -10.54
C GLY A 90 -4.23 -2.56 -11.94
N LEU A 91 -3.00 -3.02 -12.21
CA LEU A 91 -2.65 -3.67 -13.48
C LEU A 91 -3.43 -4.97 -13.70
N VAL A 92 -3.56 -5.81 -12.67
CA VAL A 92 -4.37 -7.04 -12.76
C VAL A 92 -5.83 -6.72 -13.09
N ALA A 93 -6.40 -5.67 -12.50
CA ALA A 93 -7.77 -5.23 -12.73
C ALA A 93 -8.05 -4.79 -14.18
N THR A 94 -7.02 -4.42 -14.96
CA THR A 94 -7.20 -4.11 -16.40
C THR A 94 -6.99 -5.33 -17.29
N MET A 95 -6.14 -6.26 -16.88
CA MET A 95 -5.83 -7.45 -17.67
C MET A 95 -6.96 -8.47 -17.65
N ILE A 96 -7.66 -8.64 -16.51
CA ILE A 96 -8.76 -9.61 -16.38
C ILE A 96 -9.93 -9.31 -17.33
N PRO A 97 -10.52 -8.10 -17.38
CA PRO A 97 -11.68 -7.82 -18.23
C PRO A 97 -11.35 -7.65 -19.72
N MET A 98 -10.07 -7.70 -20.12
CA MET A 98 -9.68 -7.52 -21.52
C MET A 98 -10.16 -8.65 -22.44
N GLY A 99 -10.13 -9.91 -21.98
CA GLY A 99 -10.70 -11.04 -22.73
C GLY A 99 -12.19 -10.86 -23.05
N PRO A 100 -13.06 -10.61 -22.05
CA PRO A 100 -14.47 -10.31 -22.28
C PRO A 100 -14.70 -9.11 -23.20
N ALA A 101 -13.87 -8.06 -23.07
CA ALA A 101 -13.96 -6.86 -23.89
C ALA A 101 -13.62 -7.13 -25.37
N LEU A 102 -12.54 -7.87 -25.66
CA LEU A 102 -12.16 -8.22 -27.04
C LEU A 102 -13.18 -9.13 -27.72
N LYS A 103 -13.78 -10.06 -26.96
CA LYS A 103 -14.90 -10.88 -27.45
C LYS A 103 -16.12 -10.01 -27.79
N SER A 104 -16.53 -9.13 -26.85
CA SER A 104 -17.67 -8.23 -27.05
C SER A 104 -17.45 -7.27 -28.24
N LEU A 105 -16.20 -6.86 -28.49
CA LEU A 105 -15.84 -6.05 -29.66
C LEU A 105 -16.01 -6.83 -30.97
N SER A 106 -15.59 -8.10 -30.98
CA SER A 106 -15.76 -8.99 -32.13
C SER A 106 -17.24 -9.24 -32.45
N ASP A 107 -18.08 -9.25 -31.42
CA ASP A 107 -19.53 -9.39 -31.53
C ASP A 107 -20.25 -8.06 -31.88
N GLY A 108 -19.52 -6.95 -32.05
CA GLY A 108 -20.07 -5.62 -32.34
C GLY A 108 -20.76 -4.92 -31.16
N ASN A 109 -20.65 -5.46 -29.94
CA ASN A 109 -21.28 -4.90 -28.74
C ASN A 109 -20.40 -3.84 -28.05
N LEU A 110 -20.40 -2.63 -28.61
CA LEU A 110 -19.60 -1.51 -28.09
C LEU A 110 -20.02 -1.06 -26.68
N ALA A 111 -21.29 -1.23 -26.29
CA ALA A 111 -21.77 -0.84 -24.97
C ALA A 111 -21.12 -1.69 -23.86
N GLN A 112 -21.04 -3.00 -24.05
CA GLN A 112 -20.40 -3.91 -23.09
C GLN A 112 -18.88 -3.68 -23.01
N VAL A 113 -18.23 -3.39 -24.13
CA VAL A 113 -16.82 -2.99 -24.15
C VAL A 113 -16.60 -1.75 -23.29
N SER A 114 -17.41 -0.72 -23.49
CA SER A 114 -17.33 0.53 -22.73
C SER A 114 -17.48 0.31 -21.22
N GLN A 115 -18.43 -0.53 -20.80
CA GLN A 115 -18.64 -0.85 -19.39
C GLN A 115 -17.44 -1.57 -18.76
N ASN A 116 -16.87 -2.57 -19.44
CA ASN A 116 -15.69 -3.29 -18.97
C ASN A 116 -14.47 -2.36 -18.82
N LEU A 117 -14.25 -1.47 -19.80
CA LEU A 117 -13.17 -0.49 -19.75
C LEU A 117 -13.37 0.53 -18.62
N THR A 118 -14.61 0.98 -18.40
CA THR A 118 -14.93 1.94 -17.33
C THR A 118 -14.59 1.36 -15.96
N VAL A 119 -14.96 0.10 -15.70
CA VAL A 119 -14.63 -0.58 -14.44
C VAL A 119 -13.12 -0.75 -14.29
N ALA A 120 -12.44 -1.22 -15.34
CA ALA A 120 -10.99 -1.43 -15.36
C ALA A 120 -10.21 -0.13 -15.05
N PHE A 121 -10.51 0.96 -15.75
CA PHE A 121 -9.81 2.23 -15.55
C PHE A 121 -10.12 2.86 -14.19
N SER A 122 -11.37 2.76 -13.72
CA SER A 122 -11.73 3.25 -12.38
C SER A 122 -10.93 2.54 -11.29
N ALA A 123 -10.76 1.22 -11.41
CA ALA A 123 -9.97 0.42 -10.47
C ALA A 123 -8.49 0.86 -10.47
N VAL A 124 -7.90 1.13 -11.64
CA VAL A 124 -6.52 1.66 -11.75
C VAL A 124 -6.39 3.01 -11.08
N ILE A 125 -7.32 3.94 -11.33
CA ILE A 125 -7.28 5.28 -10.75
C ILE A 125 -7.27 5.19 -9.22
N LEU A 126 -8.18 4.40 -8.65
CA LEU A 126 -8.23 4.18 -7.20
C LEU A 126 -6.94 3.54 -6.67
N ALA A 127 -6.43 2.51 -7.36
CA ALA A 127 -5.21 1.83 -6.98
C ALA A 127 -3.98 2.78 -6.98
N LEU A 128 -3.84 3.63 -7.99
CA LEU A 128 -2.73 4.57 -8.10
C LEU A 128 -2.81 5.70 -7.07
N ILE A 129 -4.01 6.19 -6.75
CA ILE A 129 -4.22 7.17 -5.67
C ILE A 129 -3.81 6.57 -4.33
N ALA A 130 -4.30 5.38 -4.02
CA ALA A 130 -3.97 4.68 -2.77
C ALA A 130 -2.46 4.39 -2.64
N ALA A 131 -1.82 3.94 -3.73
CA ALA A 131 -0.38 3.70 -3.77
C ALA A 131 0.42 4.99 -3.57
N SER A 132 0.01 6.09 -4.20
CA SER A 132 0.68 7.39 -4.12
C SER A 132 0.62 7.97 -2.71
N ILE A 133 -0.56 7.88 -2.05
CA ILE A 133 -0.74 8.31 -0.66
C ILE A 133 0.17 7.51 0.28
N THR A 134 0.08 6.18 0.23
CA THR A 134 0.88 5.31 1.11
C THR A 134 2.38 5.47 0.86
N PHE A 135 2.80 5.62 -0.41
CA PHE A 135 4.20 5.82 -0.77
C PHE A 135 4.75 7.11 -0.17
N TRP A 136 4.00 8.20 -0.28
CA TRP A 136 4.38 9.48 0.30
C TRP A 136 4.50 9.38 1.83
N VAL A 137 3.52 8.77 2.49
CA VAL A 137 3.54 8.56 3.96
C VAL A 137 4.76 7.75 4.39
N VAL A 138 5.08 6.64 3.71
CA VAL A 138 6.25 5.80 4.02
C VAL A 138 7.55 6.58 3.91
N ASN A 139 7.71 7.37 2.84
CA ASN A 139 8.95 8.14 2.64
C ASN A 139 9.17 9.18 3.75
N VAL A 140 8.12 9.87 4.17
CA VAL A 140 8.24 10.86 5.25
C VAL A 140 8.47 10.16 6.60
N ARG A 141 7.70 9.11 6.92
CA ARG A 141 7.89 8.36 8.18
C ARG A 141 9.27 7.72 8.26
N ARG A 142 9.80 7.20 7.15
CA ARG A 142 11.16 6.64 7.09
C ARG A 142 12.20 7.67 7.51
N ARG A 143 12.08 8.91 7.03
CA ARG A 143 12.98 10.00 7.44
C ARG A 143 12.85 10.27 8.94
N TRP A 144 11.63 10.36 9.46
CA TRP A 144 11.38 10.63 10.88
C TRP A 144 11.91 9.55 11.82
N LEU A 145 11.78 8.27 11.45
CA LEU A 145 12.32 7.16 12.23
C LEU A 145 13.85 7.14 12.21
N ALA A 146 14.47 7.48 11.07
CA ALA A 146 15.93 7.62 10.98
C ALA A 146 16.45 8.77 11.86
N GLU A 147 15.75 9.92 11.88
CA GLU A 147 16.07 11.02 12.80
C GLU A 147 16.01 10.57 14.27
N GLU A 148 14.99 9.78 14.64
CA GLU A 148 14.84 9.26 16.01
C GLU A 148 15.94 8.24 16.38
N LEU A 149 16.34 7.36 15.46
CA LEU A 149 17.46 6.43 15.67
C LEU A 149 18.77 7.17 15.98
N VAL A 150 19.07 8.21 15.21
CA VAL A 150 20.28 9.03 15.41
C VAL A 150 20.22 9.74 16.77
N GLU A 151 19.06 10.25 17.16
CA GLU A 151 18.87 10.91 18.45
C GLU A 151 19.09 9.94 19.63
N ILE A 152 18.54 8.72 19.56
CA ILE A 152 18.73 7.68 20.59
C ILE A 152 20.21 7.32 20.71
N THR A 153 20.86 7.05 19.58
CA THR A 153 22.28 6.65 19.53
C THR A 153 23.18 7.75 20.11
N ALA A 154 22.93 9.02 19.73
CA ALA A 154 23.68 10.16 20.24
C ALA A 154 23.47 10.39 21.75
N ALA A 155 22.24 10.17 22.25
CA ALA A 155 21.95 10.29 23.68
C ALA A 155 22.67 9.21 24.51
N ARG A 156 22.73 7.97 24.01
CA ARG A 156 23.45 6.87 24.66
C ARG A 156 24.97 7.09 24.67
N GLY A 157 25.53 7.57 23.56
CA GLY A 157 26.95 7.90 23.46
C GLY A 157 27.40 8.97 24.48
N LYS A 158 26.52 9.94 24.80
CA LYS A 158 26.78 10.93 25.86
C LYS A 158 26.65 10.37 27.27
N ALA A 159 25.84 9.33 27.49
CA ALA A 159 25.67 8.71 28.81
C ALA A 159 26.82 7.74 29.15
N ALA A 160 27.55 7.25 28.14
CA ALA A 160 28.70 6.36 28.29
C ALA A 160 30.05 7.10 28.39
N ALA A 161 30.07 8.42 28.20
CA ALA A 161 31.24 9.30 28.27
C ALA A 161 31.26 10.08 29.60
#